data_AF-A0A496AFX3-F1
#
_entry.id   AF-A0A496AFX3-F1
#
_cell.length_a   1.000
_cell.length_b   1.000
_cell.length_c   1.000
_cell.angle_alpha   90.00
_cell.angle_beta   90.00
_cell.angle_gamma   90.00
#
_symmetry.space_group_name_H-M   'P 1'
#
loop_
_entity.id
_entity.type
_entity.pdbx_description
1 polymer ?
#
loop_
_entity_poly.entity_id
_entity_poly.type
_entity_poly.pdbx_seq_one_letter_code
_entity_poly.pdbx_strand_id
1 'polypeptide(L)' 'MPRKNKILNIGDAAPSFSLPSHRRQAVSLTSYRNNQHIILAFFRGTW' A
#
# COMPACT_ATOMS: atom_id res chain seq x y z
N MET A 1 5.18 8.38 -16.57
CA MET A 1 5.92 7.15 -16.95
C MET A 1 5.20 5.96 -16.33
N PRO A 2 4.70 4.98 -17.11
CA PRO A 2 4.12 3.78 -16.50
C PRO A 2 5.24 3.09 -15.72
N ARG A 3 5.02 2.80 -14.44
CA ARG A 3 5.99 2.04 -13.65
C ARG A 3 6.15 0.68 -14.32
N LYS A 4 7.39 0.32 -14.68
CA LYS A 4 7.77 -1.05 -14.99
C LYS A 4 7.18 -1.92 -13.88
N ASN A 5 6.32 -2.88 -14.20
CA ASN A 5 5.72 -3.78 -13.20
C ASN A 5 6.86 -4.59 -12.56
N LYS A 6 7.47 -4.04 -11.50
CA LYS A 6 8.42 -4.78 -10.68
C LYS A 6 7.57 -5.79 -9.92
N ILE A 7 7.77 -7.07 -10.22
CA ILE A 7 7.25 -8.16 -9.41
C ILE A 7 7.85 -7.97 -8.01
N LEU A 8 6.98 -7.84 -7.01
CA LEU A 8 7.38 -7.78 -5.60
C LEU A 8 7.49 -9.21 -5.09
N ASN A 9 8.64 -9.54 -4.50
CA ASN A 9 8.90 -10.83 -3.87
C ASN A 9 8.94 -10.70 -2.34
N ILE A 10 8.90 -11.83 -1.64
CA ILE A 10 9.06 -11.87 -0.18
C ILE A 10 10.44 -11.33 0.18
N GLY A 11 10.50 -10.46 1.20
CA GLY A 11 11.73 -9.79 1.62
C GLY A 11 12.01 -8.46 0.89
N ASP A 12 11.34 -8.18 -0.24
CA ASP A 12 11.41 -6.86 -0.86
C ASP A 12 10.80 -5.79 0.06
N ALA A 13 11.41 -4.61 0.08
CA ALA A 13 10.80 -3.45 0.72
C ALA A 13 9.48 -3.08 0.02
N ALA A 14 8.38 -3.06 0.79
CA ALA A 14 7.08 -2.64 0.29
C ALA A 14 7.14 -1.20 -0.25
N PRO A 15 6.61 -0.94 -1.48
CA PRO A 15 6.59 0.39 -2.07
C PRO A 15 5.84 1.39 -1.19
N SER A 16 6.37 2.60 -1.05
CA SER A 16 5.64 3.67 -0.38
C SER A 16 4.39 4.03 -1.17
N PHE A 17 3.30 4.28 -0.43
CA PHE A 17 2.05 4.80 -0.97
C PHE A 17 1.42 5.79 0.00
N SER A 18 0.57 6.64 -0.56
CA SER A 18 -0.39 7.47 0.17
C SER A 18 -1.68 7.45 -0.64
N LEU A 19 -2.75 6.92 -0.05
CA LEU A 19 -4.04 6.73 -0.72
C LEU A 19 -5.17 7.26 0.16
N PRO A 20 -6.26 7.78 -0.43
CA PRO A 20 -7.44 8.18 0.33
C PRO A 20 -8.17 6.94 0.87
N SER A 21 -8.62 7.01 2.12
CA SER A 21 -9.57 6.06 2.69
C SER A 21 -11.01 6.37 2.28
N HIS A 22 -11.93 5.46 2.59
CA HIS A 22 -13.38 5.68 2.44
C HIS A 22 -13.89 6.90 3.23
N ARG A 23 -13.15 7.36 4.25
CA ARG A 23 -13.45 8.58 5.03
C ARG A 23 -12.79 9.84 4.48
N ARG A 24 -12.18 9.77 3.28
CA ARG A 24 -11.38 10.85 2.66
C ARG A 24 -10.16 11.27 3.48
N GLN A 25 -9.68 10.40 4.37
CA GLN A 25 -8.45 10.62 5.12
C GLN A 25 -7.28 10.02 4.35
N ALA A 26 -6.14 10.72 4.31
CA ALA A 26 -4.93 10.17 3.71
C ALA A 26 -4.36 9.05 4.59
N VAL A 27 -4.11 7.89 4.00
CA VAL A 27 -3.46 6.75 4.65
C VAL A 27 -2.13 6.51 3.96
N SER A 28 -1.03 6.59 4.71
CA SER A 28 0.30 6.34 4.19
C SER A 28 0.96 5.15 4.88
N LEU A 29 1.68 4.35 4.08
CA LEU A 29 2.46 3.22 4.61
C LEU A 29 3.51 3.67 5.64
N THR A 30 4.09 4.86 5.46
CA THR A 30 5.16 5.37 6.33
C THR A 30 4.69 5.59 7.76
N SER A 31 3.41 5.93 7.96
CA SER A 31 2.80 6.14 9.28
C SER A 31 2.77 4.88 10.15
N TYR A 32 2.95 3.71 9.55
CA TYR A 32 2.84 2.41 10.22
C TYR A 32 4.16 1.62 10.25
N ARG A 33 5.18 2.05 9.50
CA ARG A 33 6.49 1.40 9.50
C ARG A 33 7.08 1.38 10.90
N ASN A 34 7.67 0.24 11.29
CA ASN A 34 8.33 0.01 12.58
C ASN A 34 7.42 0.16 13.82
N ASN A 35 6.11 0.30 13.62
CA ASN A 35 5.15 0.40 14.72
C ASN A 35 4.25 -0.85 14.77
N GLN A 36 3.81 -1.34 13.60
CA GLN A 36 2.94 -2.52 13.52
C GLN A 36 3.07 -3.28 12.20
N HIS A 37 2.70 -4.56 12.21
CA HIS A 37 2.54 -5.35 10.98
C HIS A 37 1.27 -4.94 10.23
N ILE A 38 1.31 -5.02 8.90
CA ILE A 38 0.25 -4.54 8.02
C ILE A 38 -0.07 -5.62 6.99
N ILE A 39 -1.36 -5.81 6.72
CA ILE A 39 -1.86 -6.66 5.63
C ILE A 39 -2.45 -5.75 4.57
N LEU A 40 -1.99 -5.89 3.32
CA LEU A 40 -2.54 -5.18 2.16
C LEU A 40 -3.43 -6.14 1.36
N ALA A 41 -4.73 -5.86 1.32
CA ALA A 41 -5.69 -6.62 0.52
C ALA A 41 -6.01 -5.85 -0.77
N PHE A 42 -5.76 -6.48 -1.92
CA PHE A 42 -6.10 -5.96 -3.24
C PHE A 42 -7.37 -6.65 -3.76
N PHE A 43 -8.35 -5.86 -4.19
CA PHE A 43 -9.62 -6.34 -4.74
C PHE A 43 -10.08 -5.44 -5.89
N ARG A 44 -10.93 -5.95 -6.80
CA ARG A 44 -11.30 -5.26 -8.05
C ARG A 44 -12.36 -4.15 -7.90
N GLY A 45 -12.83 -3.91 -6.69
CA GLY A 45 -13.90 -2.96 -6.37
C GLY A 45 -14.95 -3.56 -5.43
N THR A 46 -15.78 -2.68 -4.86
CA THR A 46 -16.98 -3.05 -4.12
C THR A 46 -18.20 -2.65 -4.94
N TRP A 47 -19.35 -3.27 -4.66
CA TRP A 47 -20.65 -2.78 -5.13
C TRP A 47 -21.07 -1.53 -4.35
#